data_AF-A0AAV1JCL6-F1
#
_entry.id   AF-A0AAV1JCL6-F1
#
_cell.length_a   1.000
_cell.length_b   1.000
_cell.length_c   1.000
_cell.angle_alpha   90.00
_cell.angle_beta   90.00
_cell.angle_gamma   90.00
#
_symmetry.space_group_name_H-M   'P 1'
#
loop_
_entity.id
_entity.type
_entity.pdbx_description
1 polymer ?
#
loop_
_entity_poly.entity_id
_entity_poly.type
_entity_poly.pdbx_seq_one_letter_code
_entity_poly.pdbx_strand_id
1 'polypeptide(L)'
;MWTVCVPGWSAIAVAGTLLLYGTLDIAYFARMFYTMAKARYFKKKACILDTTEVHCYCLLTDIDTLLYHMNNARYVRELDFARADFYERTGLYSNIKAAGGGILQGASTIRYRRYVKPFTKIRITSRAVYWDDRTLFMEHEFIGPGGFVHAVALCRQRVIDTSVAAIAELLLQLHCGGNCKPYPLKMPAELELWVQSNELSSAKLRPQAATLPAIERGDCMAGGEMAADNE
;
A
#
# COMPACT_ATOMS: atom_id res chain seq x y z
N MET A 1 -26.00 40.43 -34.95
CA MET A 1 -26.05 39.02 -34.53
C MET A 1 -24.68 38.43 -34.83
N TRP A 2 -23.88 38.10 -33.80
CA TRP A 2 -22.52 37.57 -33.99
C TRP A 2 -22.59 36.05 -34.04
N THR A 3 -22.37 35.47 -35.21
CA THR A 3 -22.24 34.02 -35.39
C THR A 3 -20.80 33.62 -35.08
N VAL A 4 -20.58 32.94 -33.96
CA VAL A 4 -19.26 32.38 -33.62
C VAL A 4 -19.10 31.08 -34.41
N CYS A 5 -18.31 31.11 -35.48
CA CYS A 5 -17.92 29.91 -36.20
C CYS A 5 -16.88 29.14 -35.38
N VAL A 6 -17.33 28.11 -34.67
CA VAL A 6 -16.47 27.18 -33.95
C VAL A 6 -15.83 26.22 -34.97
N PRO A 7 -14.49 26.18 -35.14
CA PRO A 7 -13.85 25.36 -36.16
C PRO A 7 -14.11 23.87 -35.89
N GLY A 8 -14.38 23.06 -36.92
CA GLY A 8 -14.74 21.64 -36.77
C GLY A 8 -13.73 20.79 -35.97
N TRP A 9 -12.45 21.17 -35.98
CA TRP A 9 -11.40 20.54 -35.17
C TRP A 9 -11.62 20.67 -33.66
N SER A 10 -12.27 21.74 -33.20
CA SER A 10 -12.55 21.93 -31.77
C SER A 10 -13.60 20.94 -31.25
N ALA A 11 -14.60 20.58 -32.05
CA ALA A 11 -15.58 19.55 -31.68
C ALA A 11 -14.91 18.17 -31.57
N ILE A 12 -14.00 17.85 -32.50
CA ILE A 12 -13.21 16.62 -32.48
C ILE A 12 -12.29 16.59 -31.24
N ALA A 13 -11.63 17.71 -30.93
CA ALA A 13 -10.76 17.81 -29.76
C ALA A 13 -11.55 17.65 -28.44
N VAL A 14 -12.73 18.27 -28.33
CA VAL A 14 -13.60 18.12 -27.15
C VAL A 14 -14.09 16.68 -27.02
N ALA A 15 -14.57 16.06 -28.10
CA ALA A 15 -15.01 14.67 -28.09
C ALA A 15 -13.86 13.71 -27.72
N GLY A 16 -12.67 13.90 -28.29
CA GLY A 16 -11.48 13.14 -27.95
C GLY A 16 -11.06 13.30 -26.48
N THR A 17 -11.15 14.51 -25.95
CA THR A 17 -10.83 14.78 -24.53
C THR A 17 -11.83 14.12 -23.60
N LEU A 18 -13.13 14.19 -23.90
CA LEU A 18 -14.19 13.53 -23.13
C LEU A 18 -14.06 12.00 -23.19
N LEU A 19 -13.73 11.46 -24.36
CA LEU A 19 -13.47 10.02 -24.53
C LEU A 19 -12.28 9.58 -23.70
N LEU A 20 -11.15 10.29 -23.77
CA LEU A 20 -9.96 9.97 -22.96
C LEU A 20 -10.25 10.06 -21.46
N TYR A 21 -10.98 11.08 -21.02
CA TYR A 21 -11.38 11.23 -19.61
C TYR A 21 -12.36 10.14 -19.15
N GLY A 22 -13.24 9.68 -20.03
CA GLY A 22 -14.21 8.61 -19.74
C GLY A 22 -13.64 7.19 -19.83
N THR A 23 -12.51 6.99 -20.54
CA THR A 23 -11.92 5.66 -20.79
C THR A 23 -10.63 5.42 -20.03
N LEU A 24 -9.84 6.46 -19.77
CA LEU A 24 -8.57 6.39 -19.06
C LEU A 24 -8.60 7.28 -17.83
N ASP A 25 -8.09 6.76 -16.72
CA ASP A 25 -7.92 7.52 -15.50
C ASP A 25 -6.69 8.43 -15.60
N ILE A 26 -6.78 9.48 -16.42
CA ILE A 26 -5.68 10.41 -16.69
C ILE A 26 -5.14 11.01 -15.40
N ALA A 27 -6.02 11.34 -14.45
CA ALA A 27 -5.66 11.91 -13.16
C ALA A 27 -4.78 10.95 -12.34
N TYR A 28 -5.11 9.64 -12.34
CA TYR A 28 -4.27 8.61 -11.74
C TYR A 28 -2.87 8.59 -12.34
N PHE A 29 -2.77 8.44 -13.67
CA PHE A 29 -1.47 8.30 -14.34
C PHE A 29 -0.63 9.56 -14.20
N ALA A 30 -1.21 10.75 -14.39
CA ALA A 30 -0.51 12.02 -14.21
C ALA A 30 0.05 12.14 -12.78
N ARG A 31 -0.74 11.78 -11.76
CA ARG A 31 -0.29 11.79 -10.37
C ARG A 31 0.76 10.73 -10.08
N MET A 32 0.67 9.56 -10.70
CA MET A 32 1.68 8.51 -10.59
C MET A 32 3.03 9.00 -11.13
N PHE A 33 3.04 9.54 -12.36
CA PHE A 33 4.25 10.12 -12.95
C PHE A 33 4.81 11.27 -12.12
N TYR A 34 3.96 12.18 -11.63
CA TYR A 34 4.38 13.24 -10.73
C TYR A 34 5.02 12.69 -9.45
N THR A 35 4.41 11.66 -8.84
CA THR A 35 4.92 11.06 -7.60
C THR A 35 6.28 10.43 -7.81
N MET A 36 6.45 9.66 -8.89
CA MET A 36 7.74 9.05 -9.24
C MET A 36 8.80 10.11 -9.59
N ALA A 37 8.47 11.12 -10.40
CA ALA A 37 9.39 12.19 -10.73
C ALA A 37 9.80 12.99 -9.48
N LYS A 38 8.84 13.30 -8.59
CA LYS A 38 9.10 13.96 -7.31
C LYS A 38 10.03 13.13 -6.43
N ALA A 39 9.78 11.82 -6.33
CA ALA A 39 10.61 10.90 -5.58
C ALA A 39 12.04 10.83 -6.13
N ARG A 40 12.19 10.78 -7.47
CA ARG A 40 13.47 10.64 -8.16
C ARG A 40 14.35 11.90 -8.11
N TYR A 41 13.74 13.07 -8.32
CA TYR A 41 14.49 14.32 -8.55
C TYR A 41 14.49 15.27 -7.34
N PHE A 42 13.50 15.17 -6.44
CA PHE A 42 13.32 16.15 -5.37
C PHE A 42 13.40 15.56 -3.96
N LYS A 43 13.26 14.24 -3.80
CA LYS A 43 13.36 13.58 -2.49
C LYS A 43 14.69 12.85 -2.32
N LYS A 44 15.14 12.76 -1.07
CA LYS A 44 16.33 11.96 -0.73
C LYS A 44 16.03 10.47 -0.87
N LYS A 45 17.03 9.73 -1.34
CA LYS A 45 17.03 8.25 -1.29
C LYS A 45 16.84 7.78 0.16
N ALA A 46 16.22 6.63 0.31
CA ALA A 46 15.88 6.04 1.60
C ALA A 46 16.40 4.61 1.68
N CYS A 47 16.79 4.17 2.88
CA CYS A 47 17.02 2.75 3.12
C CYS A 47 15.69 1.99 3.07
N ILE A 48 15.71 0.69 2.72
CA ILE A 48 14.52 -0.17 2.75
C ILE A 48 13.90 -0.26 4.16
N LEU A 49 14.70 -0.04 5.20
CA LEU A 49 14.28 -0.02 6.60
C LEU A 49 13.71 1.33 7.05
N ASP A 50 13.90 2.38 6.26
CA ASP A 50 13.40 3.70 6.61
C ASP A 50 11.90 3.80 6.33
N THR A 51 11.24 4.65 7.12
CA THR A 51 9.86 5.03 6.84
C THR A 51 9.84 6.18 5.84
N THR A 52 9.16 5.98 4.72
CA THR A 52 8.92 7.03 3.73
C THR A 52 7.58 7.70 3.97
N GLU A 53 7.41 8.91 3.44
CA GLU A 53 6.18 9.68 3.59
C GLU A 53 5.73 10.31 2.28
N VAL A 54 4.43 10.24 2.06
CA VAL A 54 3.72 10.92 0.97
C VAL A 54 2.57 11.72 1.55
N HIS A 55 2.32 12.90 1.00
CA HIS A 55 1.18 13.71 1.38
C HIS A 55 0.10 13.62 0.31
N CYS A 56 -1.15 13.52 0.75
CA CYS A 56 -2.32 13.61 -0.09
C CYS A 56 -3.36 14.53 0.54
N TYR A 57 -4.31 14.96 -0.28
CA TYR A 57 -5.48 15.71 0.14
C TYR A 57 -6.71 14.89 -0.22
N CYS A 58 -7.70 14.84 0.66
CA CYS A 58 -9.02 14.32 0.32
C CYS A 58 -9.72 15.35 -0.58
N LEU A 59 -9.69 15.15 -1.90
CA LEU A 59 -10.32 16.05 -2.86
C LEU A 59 -11.80 15.68 -3.07
N LEU A 60 -12.55 16.56 -3.73
CA LEU A 60 -13.97 16.30 -4.02
C LEU A 60 -14.19 15.02 -4.84
N THR A 61 -13.23 14.67 -5.70
CA THR A 61 -13.21 13.43 -6.50
C THR A 61 -13.03 12.15 -5.66
N ASP A 62 -12.65 12.30 -4.40
CA ASP A 62 -12.32 11.21 -3.49
C ASP A 62 -13.42 10.89 -2.48
N ILE A 63 -14.52 11.65 -2.50
CA ILE A 63 -15.61 11.55 -1.52
C ILE A 63 -16.67 10.57 -2.03
N ASP A 64 -17.28 9.82 -1.11
CA ASP A 64 -18.40 8.92 -1.41
C ASP A 64 -19.72 9.33 -0.76
N THR A 65 -20.81 8.81 -1.38
CA THR A 65 -22.23 8.62 -0.97
C THR A 65 -23.00 9.77 -0.30
N LEU A 66 -22.37 10.67 0.45
CA LEU A 66 -23.04 11.78 1.15
C LEU A 66 -22.15 13.04 1.29
N LEU A 67 -21.08 13.20 0.51
CA LEU A 67 -20.14 14.34 0.58
C LEU A 67 -19.40 14.53 1.93
N TYR A 68 -19.49 13.59 2.87
CA TYR A 68 -18.96 13.76 4.23
C TYR A 68 -17.60 13.11 4.50
N HIS A 69 -17.20 12.12 3.71
CA HIS A 69 -15.96 11.39 3.96
C HIS A 69 -15.32 10.76 2.73
N MET A 70 -14.00 10.59 2.81
CA MET A 70 -13.21 9.89 1.80
C MET A 70 -13.73 8.47 1.58
N ASN A 71 -13.93 8.11 0.31
CA ASN A 71 -14.34 6.77 -0.11
C ASN A 71 -13.30 5.73 0.35
N ASN A 72 -13.75 4.60 0.89
CA ASN A 72 -12.90 3.51 1.34
C ASN A 72 -11.94 3.01 0.23
N ALA A 73 -12.39 2.95 -1.02
CA ALA A 73 -11.56 2.54 -2.16
C ALA A 73 -10.42 3.53 -2.45
N ARG A 74 -10.61 4.82 -2.10
CA ARG A 74 -9.56 5.84 -2.29
C ARG A 74 -8.38 5.61 -1.36
N TYR A 75 -8.59 5.06 -0.16
CA TYR A 75 -7.46 4.72 0.72
C TYR A 75 -6.52 3.73 0.05
N VAL A 76 -7.03 2.62 -0.47
CA VAL A 76 -6.18 1.60 -1.11
C VAL A 76 -5.48 2.15 -2.34
N ARG A 77 -6.18 2.99 -3.14
CA ARG A 77 -5.59 3.67 -4.29
C ARG A 77 -4.48 4.64 -3.91
N GLU A 78 -4.61 5.37 -2.80
CA GLU A 78 -3.56 6.25 -2.31
C GLU A 78 -2.27 5.49 -1.96
N LEU A 79 -2.39 4.20 -1.59
CA LEU A 79 -1.23 3.36 -1.32
C LEU A 79 -0.42 3.04 -2.57
N ASP A 80 -0.98 3.11 -3.77
CA ASP A 80 -0.21 2.93 -5.01
C ASP A 80 0.84 4.03 -5.16
N PHE A 81 0.47 5.29 -4.87
CA PHE A 81 1.40 6.41 -4.86
C PHE A 81 2.43 6.30 -3.73
N ALA A 82 1.99 5.86 -2.55
CA ALA A 82 2.88 5.68 -1.41
C ALA A 82 3.94 4.57 -1.68
N ARG A 83 3.53 3.47 -2.31
CA ARG A 83 4.44 2.40 -2.75
C ARG A 83 5.37 2.86 -3.86
N ALA A 84 4.87 3.59 -4.85
CA ALA A 84 5.71 4.13 -5.92
C ALA A 84 6.80 5.06 -5.37
N ASP A 85 6.47 5.95 -4.42
CA ASP A 85 7.45 6.79 -3.72
C ASP A 85 8.48 5.94 -2.96
N PHE A 86 8.03 4.93 -2.22
CA PHE A 86 8.90 4.03 -1.48
C PHE A 86 9.85 3.27 -2.43
N TYR A 87 9.34 2.69 -3.50
CA TYR A 87 10.12 1.93 -4.47
C TYR A 87 11.15 2.77 -5.20
N GLU A 88 10.79 3.98 -5.60
CA GLU A 88 11.69 4.89 -6.30
C GLU A 88 12.82 5.37 -5.36
N ARG A 89 12.49 5.73 -4.11
CA ARG A 89 13.47 6.23 -3.15
C ARG A 89 14.40 5.15 -2.60
N THR A 90 13.93 3.91 -2.52
CA THR A 90 14.73 2.76 -2.10
C THR A 90 15.44 2.07 -3.25
N GLY A 91 15.12 2.38 -4.50
CA GLY A 91 15.63 1.66 -5.67
C GLY A 91 15.15 0.22 -5.77
N LEU A 92 14.15 -0.19 -4.96
CA LEU A 92 13.68 -1.57 -4.91
C LEU A 92 13.12 -2.04 -6.25
N TYR A 93 12.23 -1.25 -6.85
CA TYR A 93 11.60 -1.64 -8.11
C TYR A 93 12.62 -1.66 -9.26
N SER A 94 13.53 -0.70 -9.34
CA SER A 94 14.56 -0.68 -10.40
C SER A 94 15.48 -1.90 -10.33
N ASN A 95 15.88 -2.33 -9.12
CA ASN A 95 16.74 -3.50 -8.96
C ASN A 95 15.99 -4.82 -9.22
N ILE A 96 14.73 -4.93 -8.79
CA ILE A 96 13.87 -6.07 -9.15
C ILE A 96 13.71 -6.17 -10.66
N LYS A 97 13.43 -5.04 -11.34
CA LYS A 97 13.32 -5.00 -12.80
C LYS A 97 14.65 -5.34 -13.49
N ALA A 98 15.78 -4.85 -12.99
CA ALA A 98 17.10 -5.16 -13.53
C ALA A 98 17.45 -6.65 -13.40
N ALA A 99 16.97 -7.31 -12.35
CA ALA A 99 17.07 -8.76 -12.15
C ALA A 99 16.04 -9.57 -12.95
N GLY A 100 15.27 -8.94 -13.85
CA GLY A 100 14.24 -9.59 -14.67
C GLY A 100 12.89 -9.82 -13.98
N GLY A 101 12.76 -9.43 -12.72
CA GLY A 101 11.56 -9.67 -11.92
C GLY A 101 10.43 -8.67 -12.11
N GLY A 102 9.39 -8.86 -11.30
CA GLY A 102 8.22 -7.97 -11.19
C GLY A 102 7.64 -7.97 -9.78
N ILE A 103 6.83 -6.95 -9.45
CA ILE A 103 6.13 -6.83 -8.16
C ILE A 103 4.63 -6.79 -8.40
N LEU A 104 3.88 -7.58 -7.64
CA LEU A 104 2.42 -7.69 -7.72
C LEU A 104 1.81 -7.55 -6.32
N GLN A 105 0.70 -6.83 -6.22
CA GLN A 105 -0.10 -6.79 -5.00
C GLN A 105 -0.77 -8.16 -4.78
N GLY A 106 -0.32 -8.92 -3.79
CA GLY A 106 -0.83 -10.26 -3.51
C GLY A 106 -2.00 -10.29 -2.53
N ALA A 107 -1.98 -9.43 -1.51
CA ALA A 107 -3.07 -9.28 -0.54
C ALA A 107 -2.98 -7.91 0.14
N SER A 108 -4.11 -7.35 0.55
CA SER A 108 -4.13 -6.17 1.42
C SER A 108 -5.24 -6.28 2.45
N THR A 109 -5.03 -5.70 3.62
CA THR A 109 -6.06 -5.53 4.63
C THR A 109 -5.91 -4.15 5.21
N ILE A 110 -7.04 -3.46 5.36
CA ILE A 110 -7.07 -2.10 5.88
C ILE A 110 -8.03 -2.03 7.05
N ARG A 111 -7.58 -1.40 8.14
CA ARG A 111 -8.37 -1.12 9.33
C ARG A 111 -8.63 0.37 9.40
N TYR A 112 -9.90 0.75 9.33
CA TYR A 112 -10.34 2.12 9.46
C TYR A 112 -10.62 2.45 10.93
N ARG A 113 -10.04 3.53 11.43
CA ARG A 113 -10.24 4.03 12.80
C ARG A 113 -11.15 5.25 12.83
N ARG A 114 -10.94 6.20 11.90
CA ARG A 114 -11.77 7.41 11.77
C ARG A 114 -11.82 7.84 10.32
N TYR A 115 -13.01 8.20 9.85
CA TYR A 115 -13.20 8.73 8.51
C TYR A 115 -12.40 10.02 8.29
N VAL A 116 -12.01 10.28 7.05
CA VAL A 116 -11.28 11.50 6.65
C VAL A 116 -12.26 12.47 6.00
N LYS A 117 -12.33 13.70 6.51
CA LYS A 117 -13.19 14.75 5.98
C LYS A 117 -12.65 15.32 4.66
N PRO A 118 -13.52 15.91 3.81
CA PRO A 118 -13.08 16.64 2.62
C PRO A 118 -12.03 17.70 2.94
N PHE A 119 -11.11 17.92 2.01
CA PHE A 119 -10.00 18.89 2.07
C PHE A 119 -9.00 18.66 3.22
N THR A 120 -9.09 17.53 3.91
CA THR A 120 -8.12 17.16 4.94
C THR A 120 -6.81 16.74 4.27
N LYS A 121 -5.70 17.32 4.74
CA LYS A 121 -4.35 16.87 4.40
C LYS A 121 -4.00 15.63 5.21
N ILE A 122 -3.69 14.54 4.52
CA ILE A 122 -3.24 13.28 5.13
C ILE A 122 -1.78 13.03 4.78
N ARG A 123 -1.02 12.55 5.77
CA ARG A 123 0.33 12.04 5.60
C ARG A 123 0.28 10.52 5.64
N ILE A 124 0.71 9.87 4.58
CA ILE A 124 0.81 8.43 4.48
C ILE A 124 2.25 8.04 4.77
N THR A 125 2.49 7.36 5.87
CA THR A 125 3.79 6.72 6.15
C THR A 125 3.80 5.33 5.53
N SER A 126 4.94 4.90 5.00
CA SER A 126 5.12 3.57 4.42
C SER A 126 6.43 2.97 4.87
N ARG A 127 6.39 1.75 5.40
CA ARG A 127 7.58 1.01 5.88
C ARG A 127 7.52 -0.45 5.45
N ALA A 128 8.68 -1.04 5.16
CA ALA A 128 8.81 -2.49 5.07
C ALA A 128 8.79 -3.07 6.49
N VAL A 129 7.85 -3.99 6.75
CA VAL A 129 7.69 -4.63 8.07
C VAL A 129 8.48 -5.92 8.14
N TYR A 130 8.48 -6.69 7.07
CA TYR A 130 9.15 -7.98 6.96
C TYR A 130 9.28 -8.34 5.48
N TRP A 131 10.20 -9.23 5.13
CA TRP A 131 10.24 -9.85 3.82
C TRP A 131 10.78 -11.28 3.95
N ASP A 132 10.25 -12.16 3.12
CA ASP A 132 10.79 -13.51 2.91
C ASP A 132 11.55 -13.54 1.57
N ASP A 133 11.79 -14.73 1.00
CA ASP A 133 12.48 -14.88 -0.28
C ASP A 133 11.72 -14.23 -1.45
N ARG A 134 10.39 -14.25 -1.45
CA ARG A 134 9.55 -13.83 -2.59
C ARG A 134 8.50 -12.77 -2.26
N THR A 135 8.40 -12.35 -1.00
CA THR A 135 7.31 -11.50 -0.54
C THR A 135 7.84 -10.37 0.32
N LEU A 136 7.48 -9.15 -0.03
CA LEU A 136 7.69 -7.97 0.79
C LEU A 136 6.38 -7.59 1.48
N PHE A 137 6.43 -7.47 2.80
CA PHE A 137 5.31 -7.00 3.62
C PHE A 137 5.50 -5.53 3.97
N MET A 138 4.51 -4.71 3.65
CA MET A 138 4.52 -3.27 3.89
C MET A 138 3.35 -2.87 4.79
N GLU A 139 3.62 -1.94 5.69
CA GLU A 139 2.59 -1.26 6.47
C GLU A 139 2.51 0.19 6.05
N HIS A 140 1.27 0.68 5.97
CA HIS A 140 0.96 2.05 5.64
C HIS A 140 0.02 2.65 6.68
N GLU A 141 0.35 3.84 7.20
CA GLU A 141 -0.52 4.55 8.13
C GLU A 141 -0.99 5.87 7.53
N PHE A 142 -2.30 6.13 7.60
CA PHE A 142 -2.91 7.38 7.20
C PHE A 142 -3.00 8.29 8.41
N ILE A 143 -2.16 9.31 8.47
CA ILE A 143 -2.04 10.20 9.62
C ILE A 143 -2.63 11.57 9.27
N GLY A 144 -3.65 11.96 10.03
CA GLY A 144 -4.34 13.23 9.85
C GLY A 144 -3.71 14.39 10.62
N PRO A 145 -4.32 15.58 10.53
CA PRO A 145 -3.94 16.73 11.34
C PRO A 145 -3.97 16.39 12.83
N GLY A 146 -2.96 16.84 13.58
CA GLY A 146 -2.82 16.51 15.00
C GLY A 146 -2.25 15.10 15.29
N GLY A 147 -1.82 14.36 14.27
CA GLY A 147 -1.09 13.10 14.45
C GLY A 147 -1.95 11.85 14.66
N PHE A 148 -3.28 11.97 14.57
CA PHE A 148 -4.17 10.82 14.70
C PHE A 148 -4.07 9.89 13.49
N VAL A 149 -3.89 8.58 13.73
CA VAL A 149 -3.91 7.55 12.68
C VAL A 149 -5.35 7.20 12.31
N HIS A 150 -5.79 7.61 11.12
CA HIS A 150 -7.14 7.39 10.59
C HIS A 150 -7.35 5.97 10.04
N ALA A 151 -6.32 5.39 9.43
CA ALA A 151 -6.36 4.03 8.90
C ALA A 151 -4.96 3.43 8.89
N VAL A 152 -4.89 2.10 9.02
CA VAL A 152 -3.66 1.33 8.89
C VAL A 152 -3.91 0.24 7.86
N ALA A 153 -3.01 0.09 6.90
CA ALA A 153 -3.09 -0.93 5.87
C ALA A 153 -1.84 -1.82 5.88
N LEU A 154 -2.04 -3.13 5.96
CA LEU A 154 -1.02 -4.15 5.73
C LEU A 154 -1.15 -4.67 4.31
N CYS A 155 -0.02 -4.71 3.60
CA CYS A 155 0.07 -5.08 2.20
C CYS A 155 1.13 -6.16 1.99
N ARG A 156 0.77 -7.18 1.22
CA ARG A 156 1.65 -8.25 0.76
C ARG A 156 2.00 -8.00 -0.71
N GLN A 157 3.27 -7.76 -0.99
CA GLN A 157 3.81 -7.59 -2.34
C GLN A 157 4.55 -8.86 -2.75
N ARG A 158 4.05 -9.56 -3.75
CA ARG A 158 4.74 -10.73 -4.30
C ARG A 158 5.72 -10.29 -5.36
N VAL A 159 6.95 -10.76 -5.23
CA VAL A 159 8.00 -10.62 -6.22
C VAL A 159 8.08 -11.90 -7.04
N ILE A 160 8.05 -11.75 -8.36
CA ILE A 160 8.11 -12.85 -9.32
C ILE A 160 9.45 -12.81 -10.05
N ASP A 161 9.91 -14.00 -10.48
CA ASP A 161 11.11 -14.23 -11.28
C ASP A 161 12.43 -13.70 -10.67
N THR A 162 12.40 -13.31 -9.39
CA THR A 162 13.59 -12.92 -8.61
C THR A 162 13.34 -13.07 -7.11
N SER A 163 14.40 -12.98 -6.30
CA SER A 163 14.35 -13.02 -4.83
C SER A 163 14.34 -11.61 -4.26
N VAL A 164 13.31 -11.27 -3.47
CA VAL A 164 13.26 -9.98 -2.79
C VAL A 164 14.26 -9.90 -1.64
N ALA A 165 14.59 -11.04 -1.01
CA ALA A 165 15.61 -11.10 0.03
C ALA A 165 16.99 -10.72 -0.51
N ALA A 166 17.38 -11.28 -1.68
CA ALA A 166 18.64 -10.95 -2.33
C ALA A 166 18.71 -9.46 -2.75
N ILE A 167 17.61 -8.91 -3.29
CA ILE A 167 17.55 -7.49 -3.64
C ILE A 167 17.60 -6.61 -2.38
N ALA A 168 16.90 -6.99 -1.31
CA ALA A 168 16.94 -6.25 -0.05
C ALA A 168 18.36 -6.23 0.54
N GLU A 169 19.07 -7.36 0.52
CA GLU A 169 20.47 -7.44 0.97
C GLU A 169 21.39 -6.53 0.14
N LEU A 170 21.27 -6.57 -1.19
CA LEU A 170 21.99 -5.67 -2.10
C LEU A 170 21.73 -4.20 -1.74
N LEU A 171 20.46 -3.82 -1.50
CA LEU A 171 20.10 -2.45 -1.15
C LEU A 171 20.65 -2.03 0.22
N LEU A 172 20.65 -2.94 1.21
CA LEU A 172 21.23 -2.68 2.52
C LEU A 172 22.74 -2.43 2.42
N GLN A 173 23.44 -3.20 1.58
CA GLN A 173 24.86 -3.00 1.28
C GLN A 173 25.09 -1.66 0.58
N LEU A 174 24.31 -1.32 -0.45
CA LEU A 174 24.46 -0.08 -1.20
C LEU A 174 24.12 1.18 -0.40
N HIS A 175 23.13 1.11 0.50
CA HIS A 175 22.62 2.28 1.21
C HIS A 175 23.29 2.53 2.56
N CYS A 176 23.65 1.49 3.31
CA CYS A 176 24.31 1.66 4.61
C CYS A 176 25.69 0.99 4.71
N GLY A 177 26.24 0.43 3.62
CA GLY A 177 27.50 -0.33 3.70
C GLY A 177 27.42 -1.56 4.62
N GLY A 178 26.22 -2.09 4.86
CA GLY A 178 25.99 -3.19 5.81
C GLY A 178 25.79 -2.76 7.28
N ASN A 179 25.96 -1.49 7.63
CA ASN A 179 25.78 -0.97 9.00
C ASN A 179 24.35 -0.47 9.30
N CYS A 180 23.34 -1.04 8.64
CA CYS A 180 21.95 -0.61 8.85
C CYS A 180 21.44 -1.06 10.23
N LYS A 181 20.30 -0.49 10.66
CA LYS A 181 19.54 -0.98 11.82
C LYS A 181 19.22 -2.48 11.66
N PRO A 182 19.08 -3.23 12.76
CA PRO A 182 18.63 -4.61 12.70
C PRO A 182 17.29 -4.69 11.96
N TYR A 183 17.23 -5.54 10.93
CA TYR A 183 15.96 -5.87 10.27
C TYR A 183 15.32 -7.08 10.98
N PRO A 184 13.99 -7.20 10.95
CA PRO A 184 13.31 -8.26 11.68
C PRO A 184 13.66 -9.63 11.10
N LEU A 185 14.43 -10.42 11.86
CA LEU A 185 14.77 -11.81 11.55
C LEU A 185 13.55 -12.74 11.65
N LYS A 186 12.59 -12.39 12.51
CA LYS A 186 11.33 -13.11 12.70
C LYS A 186 10.16 -12.22 12.30
N MET A 187 9.19 -12.82 11.61
CA MET A 187 7.92 -12.18 11.30
C MET A 187 7.20 -11.75 12.60
N PRO A 188 6.70 -10.50 12.70
CA PRO A 188 5.90 -10.07 13.85
C PRO A 188 4.64 -10.92 14.02
N ALA A 189 4.20 -11.15 15.27
CA ALA A 189 3.07 -12.04 15.58
C ALA A 189 1.75 -11.64 14.88
N GLU A 190 1.43 -10.34 14.83
CA GLU A 190 0.23 -9.85 14.12
C GLU A 190 0.32 -10.16 12.61
N LEU A 191 1.50 -9.98 12.03
CA LEU A 191 1.73 -10.27 10.62
C LEU A 191 1.65 -11.77 10.34
N GLU A 192 2.17 -12.59 11.25
CA GLU A 192 2.10 -14.06 11.17
C GLU A 192 0.65 -14.57 11.15
N LEU A 193 -0.20 -14.10 12.08
CA LEU A 193 -1.62 -14.45 12.11
C LEU A 193 -2.34 -14.01 10.83
N TRP A 194 -2.03 -12.81 10.33
CA TRP A 194 -2.58 -12.34 9.06
C TRP A 194 -2.14 -13.21 7.88
N VAL A 195 -0.86 -13.59 7.82
CA VAL A 195 -0.31 -14.49 6.81
C VAL A 195 -1.01 -15.85 6.86
N GLN A 196 -1.14 -16.44 8.05
CA GLN A 196 -1.84 -17.72 8.25
C GLN A 196 -3.30 -17.65 7.79
N SER A 197 -4.01 -16.56 8.12
CA SER A 197 -5.38 -16.32 7.65
C SER A 197 -5.48 -16.30 6.12
N ASN A 198 -4.55 -15.61 5.44
CA ASN A 198 -4.50 -15.59 3.98
C ASN A 198 -4.18 -16.96 3.37
N GLU A 199 -3.29 -17.74 3.99
CA GLU A 199 -2.97 -19.09 3.51
C GLU A 199 -4.14 -20.06 3.70
N LEU A 200 -4.85 -19.99 4.84
CA LEU A 200 -6.07 -20.76 5.06
C LEU A 200 -7.17 -20.40 4.04
N SER A 201 -7.34 -19.10 3.75
CA SER A 201 -8.26 -18.64 2.71
C SER A 201 -7.87 -19.16 1.32
N SER A 202 -6.58 -19.08 0.98
CA SER A 202 -6.03 -19.58 -0.28
C SER A 202 -6.20 -21.10 -0.44
N ALA A 203 -5.95 -21.88 0.62
CA ALA A 203 -6.09 -23.34 0.61
C ALA A 203 -7.52 -23.80 0.30
N LYS A 204 -8.54 -23.09 0.79
CA LYS A 204 -9.96 -23.37 0.49
C LYS A 204 -10.32 -23.23 -0.98
N LEU A 205 -9.57 -22.42 -1.73
CA LEU A 205 -9.82 -22.14 -3.14
C LEU A 205 -9.03 -23.07 -4.08
N ARG A 206 -8.17 -23.95 -3.55
CA ARG A 206 -7.40 -24.89 -4.37
C ARG A 206 -8.27 -26.11 -4.74
N PRO A 207 -8.26 -26.57 -6.00
CA PRO A 207 -9.13 -27.66 -6.48
C PRO A 207 -8.92 -29.00 -5.76
N GLN A 208 -7.71 -29.23 -5.24
CA GLN A 208 -7.43 -30.31 -4.29
C GLN A 208 -7.38 -29.67 -2.91
N ALA A 209 -8.25 -30.11 -2.00
CA ALA A 209 -8.27 -29.67 -0.61
C ALA A 209 -6.88 -29.87 0.00
N ALA A 210 -6.07 -28.81 -0.02
CA ALA A 210 -4.79 -28.81 0.63
C ALA A 210 -5.06 -29.03 2.12
N THR A 211 -4.36 -29.99 2.72
CA THR A 211 -4.39 -30.23 4.16
C THR A 211 -4.16 -28.88 4.85
N LEU A 212 -5.17 -28.39 5.57
CA LEU A 212 -5.07 -27.10 6.24
C LEU A 212 -3.87 -27.16 7.20
N PRO A 213 -2.99 -26.14 7.24
CA PRO A 213 -1.94 -26.10 8.24
C PRO A 213 -2.58 -26.23 9.63
N ALA A 214 -2.07 -27.16 10.44
CA ALA A 214 -2.53 -27.33 11.80
C ALA A 214 -2.25 -26.03 12.56
N ILE A 215 -3.32 -25.37 13.01
CA ILE A 215 -3.19 -24.25 13.94
C ILE A 215 -2.82 -24.89 15.28
N GLU A 216 -1.57 -24.71 15.72
CA GLU A 216 -1.18 -25.05 17.09
C GLU A 216 -2.05 -24.20 18.03
N ARG A 217 -2.99 -24.84 18.74
CA ARG A 217 -3.72 -24.18 19.82
C ARG A 217 -2.73 -24.01 20.97
N GLY A 218 -2.06 -22.86 21.03
CA GLY A 218 -1.50 -22.40 22.30
C GLY A 218 -2.65 -22.24 23.29
N ASP A 219 -2.51 -22.83 24.49
CA ASP A 219 -3.52 -22.90 25.55
C ASP A 219 -4.24 -21.56 25.73
N CYS A 220 -5.41 -21.45 25.11
CA CYS A 220 -6.27 -20.30 25.27
C CYS A 220 -7.13 -20.51 26.51
N MET A 221 -6.83 -19.74 27.55
CA MET A 221 -7.75 -19.29 28.60
C MET A 221 -8.18 -20.35 29.63
N ALA A 222 -7.27 -20.76 30.52
CA ALA A 222 -7.63 -21.06 31.90
C ALA A 222 -7.59 -19.75 32.69
N GLY A 223 -8.73 -19.10 32.89
CA GLY A 223 -8.78 -17.83 33.62
C GLY A 223 -10.18 -17.28 33.79
N GLY A 224 -10.87 -17.74 34.84
CA GLY A 224 -11.93 -16.97 35.50
C GLY A 224 -13.35 -17.52 35.39
N GLU A 225 -13.62 -18.71 35.93
CA GLU A 225 -14.93 -18.94 36.55
C GLU A 225 -14.94 -18.14 37.86
N MET A 226 -15.64 -17.01 37.84
CA MET A 226 -15.93 -16.24 39.05
C MET A 226 -17.07 -16.98 39.75
N ALA A 227 -16.73 -17.65 40.85
CA ALA A 227 -17.68 -18.28 41.75
C ALA A 227 -18.70 -17.24 42.22
N ALA A 228 -19.98 -17.54 41.99
CA ALA A 228 -21.07 -16.91 42.71
C ALA A 228 -21.14 -17.59 44.08
N ASP A 229 -20.49 -16.98 45.08
CA ASP A 229 -20.72 -17.35 46.47
C ASP A 229 -22.04 -16.70 46.93
N ASN A 230 -22.93 -17.58 47.38
CA ASN A 230 -24.07 -17.28 48.23
C ASN A 230 -23.57 -16.82 49.61
N GLU A 231 -23.98 -15.63 50.04
CA GLU A 231 -24.47 -15.34 51.41
C GLU A 231 -25.26 -14.02 51.41
#